data_AF-A0A9E5XTW3-F1
#
_entry.id   AF-A0A9E5XTW3-F1
#
_cell.length_a   1.000
_cell.length_b   1.000
_cell.length_c   1.000
_cell.angle_alpha   90.00
_cell.angle_beta   90.00
_cell.angle_gamma   90.00
#
_symmetry.space_group_name_H-M   'P 1'
#
loop_
_entity.id
_entity.type
_entity.pdbx_description
1 polymer ?
#
loop_
_entity_poly.entity_id
_entity_poly.type
_entity_poly.pdbx_seq_one_letter_code
_entity_poly.pdbx_strand_id
1 'polypeptide(L)'
;MSPGQGSSARRMRARQALQRAKRALQRGHRARARVWAWRAARLDPNWDLPWALLGWLSTDPRARRHYYIQALRRNPENRWVRQQLRALFAREDTSRAASRPAAPPRARPQPARRKAWAWALALTLMLSVALAARGLPSPWATARAAWVRLIATATPT
;
A
#
# COMPACT_ATOMS: atom_id res chain seq x y z
N MET A 1 45.26 -18.30 -33.37
CA MET A 1 44.00 -17.51 -33.34
C MET A 1 43.99 -16.65 -32.09
N SER A 2 44.10 -15.32 -32.24
CA SER A 2 44.16 -14.42 -31.08
C SER A 2 42.79 -14.31 -30.39
N PRO A 3 42.70 -14.47 -29.05
CA PRO A 3 41.44 -14.45 -28.31
C PRO A 3 40.63 -13.14 -28.44
N GLY A 4 41.25 -12.05 -28.94
CA GLY A 4 40.60 -10.75 -29.15
C GLY A 4 39.72 -10.64 -30.41
N GLN A 5 39.91 -11.47 -31.45
CA GLN A 5 39.13 -11.32 -32.68
C GLN A 5 37.68 -11.84 -32.55
N GLY A 6 37.46 -12.86 -31.72
CA GLY A 6 36.11 -13.40 -31.49
C GLY A 6 35.23 -12.50 -30.64
N SER A 7 35.81 -11.73 -29.71
CA SER A 7 35.06 -10.82 -28.84
C SER A 7 34.56 -9.59 -29.60
N SER A 8 35.37 -9.02 -30.50
CA SER A 8 34.99 -7.87 -31.32
C SER A 8 33.83 -8.20 -32.28
N ALA A 9 33.88 -9.35 -32.95
CA ALA A 9 32.82 -9.79 -33.86
C ALA A 9 31.49 -10.05 -33.12
N ARG A 10 31.54 -10.68 -31.93
CA ARG A 10 30.37 -10.88 -31.07
C ARG A 10 29.75 -9.56 -30.62
N ARG A 11 30.58 -8.61 -30.15
CA ARG A 11 30.14 -7.28 -29.72
C ARG A 11 29.51 -6.50 -30.87
N MET A 12 30.05 -6.59 -32.08
CA MET A 12 29.45 -5.97 -33.28
C MET A 12 28.06 -6.54 -33.58
N ARG A 13 27.89 -7.86 -33.58
CA ARG A 13 26.57 -8.50 -33.78
C ARG A 13 25.59 -8.12 -32.67
N ALA A 14 26.05 -8.05 -31.42
CA ALA A 14 25.24 -7.61 -30.29
C ALA A 14 24.77 -6.15 -30.49
N ARG A 15 25.65 -5.25 -30.93
CA ARG A 15 25.31 -3.85 -31.24
C ARG A 15 24.23 -3.74 -32.31
N GLN A 16 24.33 -4.52 -33.39
CA GLN A 16 23.30 -4.57 -34.42
C GLN A 16 21.95 -5.05 -33.87
N ALA A 17 21.94 -6.09 -33.03
CA ALA A 17 20.73 -6.55 -32.36
C ALA A 17 20.14 -5.46 -31.45
N LEU A 18 20.96 -4.74 -30.68
CA LEU A 18 20.48 -3.64 -29.83
C LEU A 18 19.92 -2.46 -30.66
N GLN A 19 20.51 -2.14 -31.81
CA GLN A 19 19.95 -1.15 -32.73
C GLN A 19 18.58 -1.56 -33.27
N ARG A 20 18.40 -2.86 -33.60
CA ARG A 20 17.09 -3.39 -34.00
C ARG A 20 16.07 -3.31 -32.85
N ALA A 21 16.51 -3.55 -31.61
CA ALA A 21 15.66 -3.36 -30.42
C ALA A 21 15.19 -1.90 -30.29
N LYS A 22 16.11 -0.93 -30.45
CA LYS A 22 15.78 0.50 -30.42
C LYS A 22 14.80 0.90 -31.52
N ARG A 23 15.01 0.45 -32.77
CA ARG A 23 14.07 0.70 -33.88
C ARG A 23 12.69 0.09 -33.62
N ALA A 24 12.63 -1.09 -33.03
CA ALA A 24 11.35 -1.70 -32.64
C ALA A 24 10.63 -0.87 -31.58
N LEU A 25 11.35 -0.29 -30.61
CA LEU A 25 10.76 0.62 -29.61
C LEU A 25 10.24 1.91 -30.20
N GLN A 26 10.98 2.52 -31.12
CA GLN A 26 10.54 3.72 -31.82
C GLN A 26 9.23 3.50 -32.59
N ARG A 27 8.98 2.26 -33.02
CA ARG A 27 7.73 1.84 -33.69
C ARG A 27 6.66 1.31 -32.72
N GLY A 28 6.85 1.43 -31.40
CA GLY A 28 5.92 0.93 -30.39
C GLY A 28 5.90 -0.60 -30.20
N HIS A 29 6.73 -1.36 -30.93
CA HIS A 29 6.75 -2.82 -30.89
C HIS A 29 7.58 -3.37 -29.72
N ARG A 30 7.07 -3.27 -28.50
CA ARG A 30 7.77 -3.70 -27.26
C ARG A 30 8.17 -5.17 -27.25
N ALA A 31 7.31 -6.07 -27.74
CA ALA A 31 7.61 -7.51 -27.80
C ALA A 31 8.81 -7.82 -28.71
N ARG A 32 8.83 -7.23 -29.91
CA ARG A 32 9.96 -7.36 -30.85
C ARG A 32 11.24 -6.76 -30.27
N ALA A 33 11.14 -5.61 -29.58
CA ALA A 33 12.28 -5.01 -28.90
C ALA A 33 12.89 -5.95 -27.84
N ARG A 34 12.04 -6.66 -27.09
CA ARG A 34 12.47 -7.64 -26.08
C ARG A 34 13.23 -8.80 -26.71
N VAL A 35 12.74 -9.35 -27.82
CA VAL A 35 13.43 -10.43 -28.56
C VAL A 35 14.81 -9.98 -29.02
N TRP A 36 14.92 -8.78 -29.60
CA TRP A 36 16.21 -8.23 -30.04
C TRP A 36 17.17 -7.93 -28.89
N ALA A 37 16.67 -7.39 -27.77
CA ALA A 37 17.47 -7.16 -26.57
C ALA A 37 18.01 -8.47 -25.99
N TRP A 38 17.17 -9.52 -25.94
CA TRP A 38 17.60 -10.84 -25.49
C TRP A 38 18.66 -11.46 -26.43
N ARG A 39 18.48 -11.32 -27.74
CA ARG A 39 19.50 -11.74 -28.71
C ARG A 39 20.82 -11.00 -28.51
N ALA A 40 20.78 -9.69 -28.23
CA ALA A 40 21.99 -8.91 -27.93
C ALA A 40 22.70 -9.43 -26.66
N ALA A 41 21.94 -9.73 -25.59
CA ALA A 41 22.49 -10.29 -24.34
C ALA A 41 23.13 -11.67 -24.54
N ARG A 42 22.57 -12.51 -25.43
CA ARG A 42 23.18 -13.81 -25.79
C ARG A 42 24.45 -13.68 -26.62
N LEU A 43 24.51 -12.69 -27.50
CA LEU A 43 25.67 -12.46 -28.36
C LEU A 43 26.87 -11.91 -27.57
N ASP A 44 26.62 -11.00 -26.63
CA ASP A 44 27.64 -10.46 -25.72
C ASP A 44 27.11 -10.42 -24.27
N PRO A 45 27.30 -11.50 -23.49
CA PRO A 45 26.82 -11.59 -22.11
C PRO A 45 27.49 -10.63 -21.12
N ASN A 46 28.66 -10.10 -21.50
CA ASN A 46 29.43 -9.14 -20.70
C ASN A 46 29.02 -7.70 -20.96
N TRP A 47 28.07 -7.47 -21.87
CA TRP A 47 27.54 -6.15 -22.15
C TRP A 47 26.32 -5.87 -21.27
N ASP A 48 26.38 -4.79 -20.49
CA ASP A 48 25.34 -4.38 -19.55
C ASP A 48 24.06 -3.85 -20.24
N LEU A 49 24.22 -3.09 -21.34
CA LEU A 49 23.11 -2.41 -22.04
C LEU A 49 21.94 -3.32 -22.45
N PRO A 50 22.15 -4.53 -23.02
CA PRO A 50 21.06 -5.46 -23.30
C PRO A 50 20.25 -5.86 -22.06
N TRP A 51 20.93 -6.12 -20.93
CA TRP A 51 20.28 -6.45 -19.65
C TRP A 51 19.50 -5.27 -19.08
N ALA A 52 20.09 -4.07 -19.13
CA ALA A 52 19.43 -2.82 -18.79
C ALA A 52 18.13 -2.61 -19.59
N LEU A 53 18.18 -2.84 -20.90
CA LEU A 53 17.01 -2.71 -21.77
C LEU A 53 15.94 -3.78 -21.48
N LEU A 54 16.35 -5.02 -21.19
CA LEU A 54 15.43 -6.09 -20.78
C LEU A 54 14.70 -5.73 -19.49
N GLY A 55 15.40 -5.16 -18.50
CA GLY A 55 14.79 -4.66 -17.26
C GLY A 55 13.69 -3.63 -17.55
N TRP A 56 14.01 -2.61 -18.35
CA TRP A 56 13.03 -1.58 -18.72
C TRP A 56 11.83 -2.12 -19.52
N LEU A 57 12.06 -3.15 -20.33
CA LEU A 57 11.02 -3.80 -21.11
C LEU A 57 10.13 -4.75 -20.30
N SER A 58 10.59 -5.27 -19.17
CA SER A 58 9.86 -6.22 -18.34
C SER A 58 8.69 -5.58 -17.60
N THR A 59 7.54 -6.26 -17.61
CA THR A 59 6.35 -5.87 -16.84
C THR A 59 6.37 -6.47 -15.44
N ASP A 60 6.82 -7.72 -15.32
CA ASP A 60 6.99 -8.40 -14.02
C ASP A 60 8.10 -7.74 -13.18
N PRO A 61 7.81 -7.27 -11.95
CA PRO A 61 8.78 -6.67 -11.05
C PRO A 61 9.98 -7.57 -10.75
N ARG A 62 9.77 -8.88 -10.60
CA ARG A 62 10.84 -9.83 -10.28
C ARG A 62 11.82 -9.96 -11.44
N ALA A 63 11.31 -10.16 -12.66
CA ALA A 63 12.11 -10.19 -13.89
C ALA A 63 12.84 -8.86 -14.13
N ARG A 64 12.16 -7.73 -13.92
CA ARG A 64 12.76 -6.40 -14.05
C ARG A 64 13.95 -6.23 -13.11
N ARG A 65 13.78 -6.59 -11.82
CA ARG A 65 14.85 -6.56 -10.81
C ARG A 65 16.01 -7.46 -11.22
N HIS A 66 15.72 -8.69 -11.63
CA HIS A 66 16.74 -9.65 -12.07
C HIS A 66 17.62 -9.07 -13.18
N TYR A 67 17.02 -8.52 -14.23
CA TYR A 67 17.78 -7.97 -15.36
C TYR A 67 18.61 -6.73 -14.98
N TYR A 68 18.09 -5.84 -14.12
CA TYR A 68 18.89 -4.73 -13.62
C TYR A 68 20.07 -5.18 -12.76
N ILE A 69 19.90 -6.22 -11.93
CA ILE A 69 21.02 -6.84 -11.21
C ILE A 69 22.04 -7.42 -12.19
N GLN A 70 21.60 -8.11 -13.25
CA GLN A 70 22.53 -8.62 -14.26
C GLN A 70 23.31 -7.48 -14.94
N ALA A 71 22.66 -6.36 -15.28
CA ALA A 71 23.32 -5.20 -15.85
C ALA A 71 24.38 -4.61 -14.92
N LEU A 72 24.05 -4.41 -13.63
CA LEU A 72 24.98 -3.86 -12.64
C LEU A 72 26.15 -4.79 -12.31
N ARG A 73 25.96 -6.11 -12.39
CA ARG A 73 27.08 -7.06 -12.26
C ARG A 73 28.15 -6.86 -13.35
N ARG A 74 27.78 -6.35 -14.52
CA ARG A 74 28.72 -6.08 -15.64
C ARG A 74 29.24 -4.65 -15.58
N ASN A 75 28.38 -3.70 -15.24
CA ASN A 75 28.73 -2.29 -15.11
C ASN A 75 28.12 -1.71 -13.82
N PRO A 76 28.86 -1.78 -12.69
CA PRO A 76 28.39 -1.27 -11.40
C PRO A 76 28.17 0.24 -11.39
N GLU A 77 28.80 0.96 -12.32
CA GLU A 77 28.76 2.41 -12.41
C GLU A 77 27.55 2.95 -13.20
N ASN A 78 26.72 2.07 -13.76
CA ASN A 78 25.56 2.45 -14.55
C ASN A 78 24.50 3.16 -13.68
N ARG A 79 24.62 4.50 -13.61
CA ARG A 79 23.78 5.36 -12.74
C ARG A 79 22.30 5.20 -13.01
N TRP A 80 21.93 5.06 -14.29
CA TRP A 80 20.55 4.87 -14.70
C TRP A 80 19.97 3.57 -14.13
N VAL A 81 20.68 2.43 -14.26
CA VAL A 81 20.22 1.16 -13.68
C VAL A 81 20.12 1.24 -12.15
N ARG A 82 21.10 1.87 -11.47
CA ARG A 82 21.04 2.07 -10.01
C ARG A 82 19.81 2.87 -9.59
N GLN A 83 19.48 3.93 -10.32
CA GLN A 83 18.29 4.73 -10.04
C GLN A 83 17.00 3.90 -10.23
N GLN A 84 16.91 3.13 -11.30
CA GLN A 84 15.75 2.26 -11.55
C GLN A 84 15.59 1.20 -10.46
N LEU A 85 16.69 0.59 -10.01
CA LEU A 85 16.65 -0.42 -8.96
C LEU A 85 16.24 0.17 -7.60
N ARG A 86 16.75 1.36 -7.24
CA ARG A 86 16.31 2.09 -6.04
C ARG A 86 14.82 2.40 -6.06
N ALA A 87 14.30 2.87 -7.21
CA ALA A 87 12.88 3.14 -7.37
C ALA A 87 12.00 1.88 -7.25
N LEU A 88 12.52 0.71 -7.65
CA LEU A 88 11.80 -0.55 -7.47
C LEU A 88 11.69 -0.95 -6.01
N PHE A 89 12.78 -0.87 -5.25
CA PHE A 89 12.75 -1.19 -3.82
C PHE A 89 11.82 -0.26 -3.05
N ALA A 90 11.87 1.04 -3.32
CA ALA A 90 10.96 2.01 -2.69
C ALA A 90 9.47 1.65 -2.92
N ARG A 91 9.10 1.21 -4.13
CA ARG A 91 7.72 0.80 -4.45
C ARG A 91 7.31 -0.47 -3.70
N GLU A 92 8.23 -1.41 -3.53
CA GLU A 92 7.98 -2.65 -2.79
C GLU A 92 7.79 -2.38 -1.30
N ASP A 93 8.57 -1.47 -0.72
CA ASP A 93 8.42 -1.06 0.68
C ASP A 93 7.05 -0.40 0.90
N THR A 94 6.63 0.49 0.00
CA THR A 94 5.28 1.09 0.06
C THR A 94 4.18 0.05 -0.10
N SER A 95 4.32 -0.88 -1.06
CA SER A 95 3.33 -1.94 -1.30
C SER A 95 3.22 -2.89 -0.10
N ARG A 96 4.35 -3.21 0.54
CA ARG A 96 4.41 -4.03 1.75
C ARG A 96 3.80 -3.31 2.95
N ALA A 97 4.04 -2.00 3.10
CA ALA A 97 3.41 -1.20 4.14
C ALA A 97 1.88 -1.14 3.97
N ALA A 98 1.40 -0.97 2.73
CA ALA A 98 -0.04 -0.95 2.42
C ALA A 98 -0.71 -2.32 2.62
N SER A 99 0.01 -3.42 2.35
CA SER A 99 -0.49 -4.78 2.52
C SER A 99 -0.40 -5.29 3.96
N ARG A 100 0.28 -4.56 4.85
CA ARG A 100 0.37 -4.93 6.26
C ARG A 100 -1.03 -4.72 6.87
N PRO A 101 -1.64 -5.73 7.51
CA PRO A 101 -2.90 -5.56 8.21
C PRO A 101 -2.75 -4.39 9.17
N ALA A 102 -3.62 -3.39 9.05
CA ALA A 102 -3.65 -2.29 10.01
C ALA A 102 -3.72 -2.93 11.39
N ALA A 103 -2.72 -2.67 12.23
CA ALA A 103 -2.80 -3.07 13.63
C ALA A 103 -4.16 -2.58 14.14
N PRO A 104 -4.93 -3.41 14.87
CA PRO A 104 -6.23 -3.00 15.36
C PRO A 104 -6.05 -1.63 16.01
N PRO A 105 -6.89 -0.64 15.70
CA PRO A 105 -6.72 0.70 16.21
C PRO A 105 -6.54 0.58 17.71
N ARG A 106 -5.33 0.88 18.19
CA ARG A 106 -5.06 0.93 19.63
C ARG A 106 -6.18 1.79 20.17
N ALA A 107 -7.04 1.21 21.02
CA ALA A 107 -8.17 1.89 21.59
C ALA A 107 -7.64 3.21 22.15
N ARG A 108 -7.92 4.31 21.44
CA ARG A 108 -7.59 5.64 21.96
C ARG A 108 -8.32 5.68 23.31
N PRO A 109 -7.65 6.01 24.42
CA PRO A 109 -8.37 6.25 25.66
C PRO A 109 -9.42 7.31 25.33
N GLN A 110 -10.69 6.90 25.29
CA GLN A 110 -11.78 7.83 25.03
C GLN A 110 -11.65 8.89 26.13
N PRO A 111 -11.42 10.18 25.79
CA PRO A 111 -11.45 11.22 26.79
C PRO A 111 -12.84 11.15 27.41
N ALA A 112 -12.84 10.84 28.70
CA ALA A 112 -14.01 10.41 29.43
C ALA A 112 -15.21 11.32 29.11
N ARG A 113 -16.28 10.69 28.60
CA ARG A 113 -17.64 11.22 28.40
C ARG A 113 -18.32 11.73 29.70
N ARG A 114 -17.53 11.99 30.75
CA ARG A 114 -17.94 12.39 32.10
C ARG A 114 -18.49 13.82 32.20
N LYS A 115 -18.21 14.70 31.24
CA LYS A 115 -18.70 16.10 31.32
C LYS A 115 -20.17 16.26 30.93
N ALA A 116 -20.74 15.40 30.08
CA ALA A 116 -22.13 15.55 29.63
C ALA A 116 -23.17 15.19 30.72
N TRP A 117 -22.86 14.21 31.57
CA TRP A 117 -23.77 13.78 32.64
C TRP A 117 -23.84 14.78 33.80
N ALA A 118 -22.77 15.53 34.06
CA ALA A 118 -22.76 16.56 35.09
C ALA A 118 -23.74 17.72 34.77
N TRP A 119 -23.82 18.13 33.50
CA TRP A 119 -24.77 19.15 33.06
C TRP A 119 -26.21 18.64 33.05
N ALA A 120 -26.43 17.38 32.67
CA ALA A 120 -27.75 16.76 32.71
C ALA A 120 -28.29 16.73 34.15
N LEU A 121 -27.50 16.29 35.13
CA LEU A 121 -27.92 16.27 36.55
C LEU A 121 -28.23 17.67 37.10
N ALA A 122 -27.43 18.68 36.75
CA ALA A 122 -27.67 20.05 37.18
C ALA A 122 -29.00 20.62 36.63
N LEU A 123 -29.31 20.35 35.36
CA LEU A 123 -30.55 20.77 34.72
C LEU A 123 -31.78 20.08 35.34
N THR A 124 -31.70 18.77 35.62
CA THR A 124 -32.81 18.04 36.25
C THR A 124 -33.09 18.54 37.68
N LEU A 125 -32.04 18.87 38.43
CA LEU A 125 -32.19 19.39 39.80
C LEU A 125 -32.83 20.79 39.80
N MET A 126 -32.39 21.69 38.91
CA MET A 126 -33.01 23.02 38.77
C MET A 126 -34.47 22.96 38.33
N LEU A 127 -34.81 22.07 37.39
CA LEU A 127 -36.19 21.91 36.94
C LEU A 127 -37.08 21.39 38.07
N SER A 128 -36.58 20.48 38.90
CA SER A 128 -37.31 19.92 40.04
C SER A 128 -37.63 20.97 41.11
N VAL A 129 -36.67 21.85 41.42
CA VAL A 129 -36.86 22.97 42.36
C VAL A 129 -37.87 23.99 41.80
N ALA A 130 -37.81 24.29 40.51
CA ALA A 130 -38.72 25.22 39.85
C ALA A 130 -40.17 24.69 39.77
N LEU A 131 -40.37 23.37 39.67
CA LEU A 131 -41.70 22.76 39.72
C LEU A 131 -42.29 22.72 41.14
N ALA A 132 -41.46 22.46 42.16
CA ALA A 132 -41.91 22.44 43.56
C ALA A 132 -42.43 23.80 44.04
N ALA A 133 -41.82 24.91 43.60
CA ALA A 133 -42.26 26.27 43.91
C ALA A 133 -43.62 26.65 43.29
N ARG A 134 -44.11 25.88 42.30
CA ARG A 134 -45.39 26.12 41.61
C ARG A 134 -46.55 25.26 42.12
N GLY A 135 -46.36 24.45 43.16
CA GLY A 135 -47.43 23.64 43.77
C GLY A 135 -48.00 22.54 42.87
N LEU A 136 -47.28 22.15 41.80
CA LEU A 136 -47.71 21.09 40.89
C LEU A 136 -47.38 19.71 41.49
N PRO A 137 -48.32 18.75 41.46
CA PRO A 137 -48.10 17.41 41.99
C PRO A 137 -47.02 16.68 41.17
N SER A 138 -46.07 16.06 41.87
CA SER A 138 -44.97 15.33 41.24
C SER A 138 -45.49 14.15 40.40
N PRO A 139 -45.09 14.03 39.12
CA PRO A 139 -45.51 12.91 38.26
C PRO A 139 -44.98 11.56 38.73
N TRP A 140 -44.06 11.52 39.72
CA TRP A 140 -43.53 10.27 40.27
C TRP A 140 -44.47 9.64 41.32
N ALA A 141 -45.46 10.40 41.82
CA ALA A 141 -46.45 9.87 42.75
C ALA A 141 -47.44 8.91 42.07
N THR A 142 -47.82 9.16 40.81
CA THR A 142 -48.72 8.28 40.04
C THR A 142 -47.99 7.04 39.53
N ALA A 143 -46.70 7.14 39.20
CA ALA A 143 -45.89 6.01 38.74
C ALA A 143 -45.71 4.91 39.81
N ARG A 144 -45.60 5.25 41.10
CA ARG A 144 -45.52 4.26 42.19
C ARG A 144 -46.84 3.49 42.38
N ALA A 145 -47.98 4.15 42.21
CA ALA A 145 -49.29 3.50 42.34
C ALA A 145 -49.55 2.45 41.25
N ALA A 146 -49.08 2.70 40.02
CA ALA A 146 -49.20 1.75 38.91
C ALA A 146 -48.31 0.51 39.09
N TRP A 147 -47.09 0.67 39.62
CA TRP A 147 -46.16 -0.43 39.85
C TRP A 147 -46.63 -1.41 40.94
N VAL A 148 -47.26 -0.93 42.02
CA VAL A 148 -47.78 -1.81 43.09
C VAL A 148 -48.95 -2.69 42.59
N ARG A 149 -49.78 -2.17 41.67
CA ARG A 149 -50.89 -2.93 41.07
C ARG A 149 -50.43 -4.08 40.16
N LEU A 150 -49.28 -3.93 39.52
CA LEU A 150 -48.71 -4.94 38.60
C LEU A 150 -48.04 -6.12 39.31
N ILE A 151 -47.55 -5.94 40.54
CA ILE A 151 -46.92 -7.02 41.32
C ILE A 151 -47.98 -7.92 41.97
N ALA A 152 -49.16 -7.37 42.30
CA ALA A 152 -50.22 -8.12 42.99
C ALA A 152 -50.91 -9.20 42.13
N THR A 153 -50.75 -9.19 40.80
CA THR A 153 -51.42 -10.15 39.90
C THR A 153 -50.53 -11.32 39.46
N ALA A 154 -49.31 -11.45 40.00
CA ALA A 154 -48.29 -12.37 39.48
C ALA A 154 -48.02 -13.60 40.37
N THR A 155 -48.97 -14.03 41.21
CA THR A 155 -48.87 -15.29 41.98
C THR A 155 -49.80 -16.35 41.40
N PRO A 156 -49.30 -17.29 40.56
CA PRO A 156 -50.02 -18.52 40.24
C PRO A 156 -49.89 -19.54 41.38
N THR A 157 -51.01 -20.14 41.75
CA THR A 157 -51.15 -21.30 42.69
C THR A 157 -50.70 -22.60 42.07
#